data_AF-Q8VT04-F1
#
_entry.id   AF-Q8VT04-F1
#
_cell.length_a   1.000
_cell.length_b   1.000
_cell.length_c   1.000
_cell.angle_alpha   90.00
_cell.angle_beta   90.00
_cell.angle_gamma   90.00
#
_symmetry.space_group_name_H-M   'P 1'
#
loop_
_entity.id
_entity.type
_entity.pdbx_description
1 polymer ?
#
loop_
_entity_poly.entity_id
_entity_poly.type
_entity_poly.pdbx_seq_one_letter_code
_entity_poly.pdbx_strand_id
1 'polypeptide(L)'
;SLMCHIQNIIFFIIFPVLIIKSSIPYWFLLLLALFGFLFICKYAPAATRKQPIPKRLINRKRILSIIFYSIFTVISLVTLEPINKLILFGITLESVTLLPIFFPKEDI
;
A
#
# COMPACT_ATOMS: atom_id res chain seq x y z
N SER A 1 9.35 10.70 -16.66
CA SER A 1 8.13 9.97 -17.06
C SER A 1 8.39 8.48 -17.23
N LEU A 2 9.34 8.08 -18.09
CA LEU A 2 9.65 6.68 -18.43
C LEU A 2 9.97 5.76 -17.23
N MET A 3 10.76 6.25 -16.27
CA MET A 3 11.16 5.48 -15.07
C MET A 3 9.98 5.10 -14.17
N CYS A 4 8.97 5.97 -14.05
CA CYS A 4 7.75 5.70 -13.28
C CYS A 4 6.89 4.64 -13.97
N HIS A 5 6.80 4.67 -15.30
CA HIS A 5 6.09 3.64 -16.07
C HIS A 5 6.76 2.26 -15.91
N ILE A 6 8.10 2.21 -15.96
CA ILE A 6 8.86 0.97 -15.72
C ILE A 6 8.59 0.44 -14.31
N GLN A 7 8.65 1.30 -13.29
CA GLN A 7 8.37 0.94 -11.91
C GLN A 7 6.94 0.39 -11.73
N ASN A 8 5.96 1.02 -12.37
CA ASN A 8 4.56 0.56 -12.31
C ASN A 8 4.39 -0.82 -12.94
N ILE A 9 5.03 -1.07 -14.09
CA ILE A 9 5.01 -2.38 -14.75
C ILE A 9 5.63 -3.46 -13.84
N ILE A 10 6.77 -3.16 -13.21
CA ILE A 10 7.42 -4.09 -12.29
C ILE A 10 6.50 -4.44 -11.12
N PHE A 11 5.89 -3.43 -10.49
CA PHE A 11 5.06 -3.61 -9.30
C PHE A 11 3.71 -4.26 -9.55
N PHE A 12 3.06 -3.98 -10.67
CA PHE A 12 1.71 -4.50 -10.95
C PHE A 12 1.67 -5.73 -11.86
N ILE A 13 2.76 -6.07 -12.54
CA ILE A 13 2.82 -7.24 -13.44
C ILE A 13 3.84 -8.25 -12.94
N ILE A 14 5.10 -7.85 -12.78
CA ILE A 14 6.20 -8.80 -12.50
C ILE A 14 6.11 -9.36 -11.08
N PHE A 15 5.90 -8.51 -10.08
CA PHE A 15 5.83 -8.94 -8.68
C PHE A 15 4.65 -9.88 -8.37
N PRO A 16 3.40 -9.61 -8.82
CA PRO A 16 2.28 -10.53 -8.63
C PRO A 16 2.55 -11.91 -9.23
N VAL A 17 3.13 -11.97 -10.43
CA VAL A 17 3.53 -13.23 -11.08
C VAL A 17 4.60 -13.95 -10.27
N LEU A 18 5.57 -13.21 -9.73
CA LEU A 18 6.62 -13.78 -8.87
C LEU A 18 6.05 -14.36 -7.58
N ILE A 19 5.05 -13.71 -6.96
CA ILE A 19 4.37 -14.16 -5.75
C ILE A 19 3.53 -15.41 -6.00
N ILE A 20 2.88 -15.52 -7.16
CA ILE A 20 2.12 -16.72 -7.53
C ILE A 20 3.06 -17.89 -7.80
N LYS A 21 4.20 -17.64 -8.47
CA LYS A 21 5.18 -18.69 -8.79
C LYS A 21 6.07 -19.08 -7.62
N SER A 22 6.31 -18.17 -6.68
CA SER A 22 7.11 -18.44 -5.48
C SER A 22 6.24 -18.97 -4.36
N SER A 23 6.72 -19.99 -3.64
CA SER A 23 6.07 -20.48 -2.41
C SER A 23 6.37 -19.56 -1.22
N ILE A 24 6.07 -18.25 -1.35
CA ILE A 24 6.21 -17.32 -0.23
C ILE A 24 5.16 -17.66 0.83
N PRO A 25 5.56 -17.88 2.10
CA PRO A 25 4.61 -18.22 3.16
C PRO A 25 3.71 -17.02 3.45
N TYR A 26 2.41 -17.29 3.62
CA TYR A 26 1.40 -16.29 3.94
C TYR A 26 1.77 -15.44 5.17
N TRP A 27 2.31 -16.08 6.22
CA TRP A 27 2.74 -15.42 7.45
C TRP A 27 3.77 -14.32 7.23
N PHE A 28 4.69 -14.50 6.26
CA PHE A 28 5.68 -13.47 5.93
C PHE A 28 5.01 -12.23 5.32
N LEU A 29 4.07 -12.43 4.40
CA LEU A 29 3.30 -11.34 3.81
C LEU A 29 2.40 -10.64 4.84
N LEU A 30 1.88 -11.39 5.81
CA LEU A 30 1.07 -10.84 6.90
C LEU A 30 1.90 -9.96 7.84
N LEU A 31 3.13 -10.38 8.19
CA LEU A 31 4.07 -9.53 8.94
C LEU A 31 4.40 -8.25 8.18
N LEU A 32 4.61 -8.35 6.86
CA LEU A 32 4.89 -7.20 6.02
C LEU A 32 3.72 -6.21 5.96
N ALA A 33 2.49 -6.73 5.89
CA ALA A 33 1.28 -5.93 5.98
C ALA A 33 1.14 -5.26 7.36
N LEU A 34 1.54 -5.91 8.44
CA LEU A 34 1.53 -5.29 9.77
C LEU A 34 2.47 -4.08 9.85
N PHE A 35 3.66 -4.16 9.24
CA PHE A 35 4.53 -2.98 9.08
C PHE A 35 3.89 -1.92 8.19
N GLY A 36 3.23 -2.33 7.11
CA GLY A 36 2.48 -1.43 6.23
C GLY A 36 1.38 -0.65 6.95
N PHE A 37 0.68 -1.29 7.88
CA PHE A 37 -0.32 -0.64 8.72
C PHE A 37 0.28 0.47 9.59
N LEU A 38 1.48 0.26 10.15
CA LEU A 38 2.20 1.30 10.90
C LEU A 38 2.57 2.49 10.00
N PHE A 39 2.97 2.22 8.76
CA PHE A 39 3.27 3.27 7.79
C PHE A 39 2.04 4.10 7.43
N ILE A 40 0.88 3.48 7.19
CA ILE A 40 -0.37 4.21 6.93
C ILE A 40 -0.76 5.05 8.14
N CYS A 41 -0.66 4.50 9.35
CA CYS A 41 -0.97 5.24 10.57
C CYS A 41 -0.09 6.49 10.69
N LYS A 42 1.20 6.43 10.33
CA LYS A 42 2.14 7.55 10.48
C LYS A 42 2.15 8.54 9.31
N TYR A 43 2.10 8.03 8.08
CA TYR A 43 2.37 8.81 6.86
C TYR A 43 1.11 9.17 6.06
N ALA A 44 -0.04 8.51 6.30
CA ALA A 44 -1.28 8.92 5.66
C ALA A 44 -1.85 10.22 6.29
N PRO A 45 -2.45 11.12 5.50
CA PRO A 45 -2.57 11.09 4.04
C PRO A 45 -1.33 11.70 3.37
N ALA A 46 -0.91 11.14 2.23
CA ALA A 46 0.12 11.75 1.39
C ALA A 46 -0.42 13.02 0.72
N ALA A 47 -0.37 14.15 1.42
CA ALA A 47 -0.68 15.45 0.86
C ALA A 47 0.49 15.90 -0.02
N THR A 48 0.26 16.09 -1.31
CA THR A 48 1.27 16.61 -2.25
C THR A 48 0.92 18.05 -2.67
N ARG A 49 1.92 18.90 -2.94
CA ARG A 49 1.69 20.27 -3.44
C ARG A 49 0.96 20.31 -4.79
N LYS A 50 1.12 19.28 -5.63
CA LYS A 50 0.46 19.17 -6.95
C LYS A 50 -1.04 18.84 -6.85
N GLN A 51 -1.47 18.18 -5.76
CA GLN A 51 -2.87 17.89 -5.47
C GLN A 51 -3.19 18.26 -4.01
N PRO A 52 -3.31 19.57 -3.70
CA PRO A 52 -3.54 20.03 -2.34
C PRO A 52 -4.87 19.49 -1.83
N ILE A 53 -4.82 18.76 -0.72
CA ILE A 53 -6.01 18.24 -0.05
C ILE A 53 -6.56 19.37 0.84
N PRO A 54 -7.85 19.74 0.72
CA PRO A 54 -8.47 20.72 1.61
C PRO A 54 -8.28 20.32 3.07
N LYS A 55 -7.84 21.24 3.94
CA LYS A 55 -7.52 20.95 5.36
C LYS A 55 -8.64 20.18 6.08
N ARG A 56 -9.91 20.50 5.79
CA ARG A 56 -11.09 19.81 6.32
C ARG A 56 -11.20 18.32 5.96
N LEU A 57 -10.60 17.89 4.84
CA LEU A 57 -10.69 16.51 4.33
C LEU A 57 -9.48 15.64 4.72
N ILE A 58 -8.42 16.22 5.27
CA ILE A 58 -7.17 15.51 5.61
C ILE A 58 -7.47 14.39 6.63
N ASN A 59 -8.12 14.73 7.74
CA ASN A 59 -8.43 13.75 8.79
C ASN A 59 -9.40 12.66 8.29
N ARG A 60 -10.40 13.05 7.49
CA ARG A 60 -11.36 12.10 6.91
C ARG A 60 -10.67 11.12 5.96
N LYS A 61 -9.76 11.60 5.10
CA LYS A 61 -8.99 10.73 4.18
C LYS A 61 -8.05 9.79 4.94
N ARG A 62 -7.38 10.26 6.00
CA ARG A 62 -6.54 9.42 6.86
C ARG A 62 -7.33 8.26 7.48
N ILE A 63 -8.49 8.58 8.07
CA ILE A 63 -9.37 7.59 8.68
C ILE A 63 -9.86 6.59 7.63
N LEU A 64 -10.28 7.07 6.45
CA LEU A 64 -10.70 6.19 5.35
C LEU A 64 -9.58 5.25 4.90
N SER A 65 -8.34 5.72 4.75
CA SER A 65 -7.21 4.85 4.39
C SER A 65 -6.98 3.75 5.42
N ILE A 66 -7.05 4.06 6.72
CA ILE A 66 -6.92 3.06 7.79
C ILE A 66 -8.07 2.04 7.75
N ILE A 67 -9.30 2.51 7.53
CA ILE A 67 -10.50 1.66 7.42
C ILE A 67 -10.36 0.71 6.23
N PHE A 68 -10.04 1.22 5.04
CA PHE A 68 -9.89 0.38 3.85
C PHE A 68 -8.78 -0.65 4.02
N TYR A 69 -7.62 -0.24 4.56
CA TYR A 69 -6.53 -1.17 4.83
C TYR A 69 -6.94 -2.31 5.76
N SER A 70 -7.66 -1.97 6.83
CA SER A 70 -8.16 -2.95 7.80
C SER A 70 -9.17 -3.90 7.16
N ILE A 71 -10.10 -3.37 6.34
CA ILE A 71 -11.08 -4.17 5.60
C ILE A 71 -10.38 -5.16 4.66
N PHE A 72 -9.43 -4.70 3.85
CA PHE A 72 -8.69 -5.58 2.93
C PHE A 72 -7.85 -6.64 3.66
N THR A 73 -7.30 -6.29 4.83
CA THR A 73 -6.60 -7.26 5.68
C THR A 73 -7.55 -8.36 6.16
N VAL A 74 -8.76 -8.01 6.61
CA VAL A 74 -9.78 -8.99 7.01
C VAL A 74 -10.25 -9.84 5.83
N ILE A 75 -10.47 -9.23 4.66
CA ILE A 75 -10.83 -9.95 3.44
C ILE A 75 -9.74 -10.98 3.10
N SER A 76 -8.46 -10.62 3.26
CA SER A 76 -7.34 -11.53 2.98
C SER A 76 -7.35 -12.80 3.84
N LEU A 77 -7.94 -12.77 5.05
CA LEU A 77 -8.04 -13.93 5.94
C LEU A 77 -9.12 -14.93 5.51
N VAL A 78 -10.16 -14.45 4.83
CA VAL A 78 -11.29 -15.29 4.36
C VAL A 78 -11.05 -15.82 2.94
N THR A 79 -10.15 -15.19 2.20
CA THR A 79 -9.90 -15.53 0.79
C THR A 79 -8.91 -16.69 0.65
N LEU A 80 -9.09 -17.51 -0.38
CA LEU A 80 -8.22 -18.64 -0.70
C LEU A 80 -6.90 -18.19 -1.37
N GLU A 81 -5.87 -19.06 -1.31
CA GLU A 81 -4.66 -18.88 -2.11
C GLU A 81 -4.95 -19.02 -3.62
N PRO A 82 -4.30 -18.24 -4.50
CA PRO A 82 -3.24 -17.25 -4.24
C PRO A 82 -3.75 -15.82 -4.00
N ILE A 83 -5.07 -15.61 -4.02
CA ILE A 83 -5.69 -14.28 -4.00
C ILE A 83 -5.40 -13.56 -2.67
N ASN A 84 -5.42 -14.28 -1.55
CA ASN A 84 -5.04 -13.74 -0.24
C ASN A 84 -3.63 -13.13 -0.22
N LYS A 85 -2.64 -13.78 -0.85
CA LYS A 85 -1.26 -13.32 -0.97
C LYS A 85 -1.16 -12.07 -1.82
N LEU A 86 -1.95 -12.01 -2.91
CA LEU A 86 -2.01 -10.83 -3.77
C LEU A 86 -2.63 -9.62 -3.06
N ILE A 87 -3.68 -9.83 -2.27
CA ILE A 87 -4.30 -8.76 -1.47
C ILE A 87 -3.30 -8.22 -0.46
N LEU A 88 -2.64 -9.09 0.33
CA LEU A 88 -1.63 -8.68 1.30
C LEU A 88 -0.46 -7.93 0.65
N PHE A 89 -0.02 -8.38 -0.52
CA PHE A 89 1.02 -7.69 -1.27
C PHE A 89 0.56 -6.31 -1.73
N GLY A 90 -0.63 -6.20 -2.30
CA GLY A 90 -1.17 -4.94 -2.80
C GLY A 90 -1.29 -3.87 -1.72
N ILE A 91 -1.87 -4.23 -0.56
CA ILE A 91 -1.99 -3.30 0.56
C ILE A 91 -0.62 -2.90 1.12
N THR A 92 0.32 -3.85 1.18
CA THR A 92 1.71 -3.56 1.60
C THR A 92 2.36 -2.57 0.64
N LEU A 93 2.23 -2.80 -0.67
CA LEU A 93 2.81 -1.92 -1.68
C LEU A 93 2.24 -0.52 -1.58
N GLU A 94 0.91 -0.38 -1.45
CA GLU A 94 0.26 0.91 -1.22
C GLU A 94 0.86 1.62 -0.01
N SER A 95 0.98 0.93 1.12
CA SER A 95 1.54 1.51 2.34
C SER A 95 3.00 1.95 2.19
N VAL A 96 3.79 1.22 1.40
CA VAL A 96 5.19 1.55 1.11
C VAL A 96 5.27 2.78 0.20
N THR A 97 4.38 2.92 -0.78
CA THR A 97 4.34 4.10 -1.64
C THR A 97 3.95 5.38 -0.91
N LEU A 98 3.33 5.27 0.28
CA LEU A 98 3.03 6.43 1.13
C LEU A 98 4.27 6.97 1.86
N LEU A 99 5.41 6.27 1.84
CA LEU A 99 6.62 6.76 2.50
C LEU A 99 7.10 8.08 1.87
N PRO A 100 7.72 8.96 2.68
CA PRO A 100 8.22 10.25 2.23
C PRO A 100 9.36 10.15 1.19
N ILE A 101 9.90 8.95 0.96
CA ILE A 101 10.89 8.67 -0.08
C ILE A 101 10.25 8.81 -1.48
N PHE A 102 9.01 8.37 -1.65
CA PHE A 102 8.29 8.44 -2.92
C PHE A 102 7.54 9.76 -3.11
N PHE A 103 7.06 10.33 -2.00
CA PHE A 103 6.44 11.65 -1.97
C PHE A 103 7.12 12.50 -0.90
N PRO A 104 8.25 13.17 -1.23
CA PRO A 104 8.86 14.09 -0.30
C PRO A 104 7.82 15.13 0.11
N LYS A 105 7.62 15.28 1.43
CA LYS A 105 6.91 16.43 1.98
C LYS A 105 7.78 17.63 1.66
N GLU A 106 7.50 18.31 0.55
CA GLU A 106 8.06 19.62 0.29
C GLU A 106 7.52 20.55 1.37
N ASP A 107 8.40 20.91 2.31
CA ASP A 107 8.14 21.76 3.46
C ASP A 107 7.32 23.00 3.06
N ILE A 108 6.35 23.37 3.90
CA ILE A 108 5.40 24.47 3.66
C ILE A 108 6.13 25.81 3.62
#